data_AF-A0A838N126-F1
#
_entry.id   AF-A0A838N126-F1
#
_cell.length_a   1.000
_cell.length_b   1.000
_cell.length_c   1.000
_cell.angle_alpha   90.00
_cell.angle_beta   90.00
_cell.angle_gamma   90.00
#
_symmetry.space_group_name_H-M   'P 1'
#
loop_
_entity.id
_entity.type
_entity.pdbx_description
1 polymer ?
#
loop_
_entity_poly.entity_id
_entity_poly.type
_entity_poly.pdbx_seq_one_letter_code
_entity_poly.pdbx_strand_id
1 'polypeptide(L)'
;MRKLHERWGEEVSFVDVLIRQAHPGPRVPPYRSFDQKLRDAMIWQAEDVPYPVAVDDLEGTVHQVYGGLADPSYMIDADGRVAFYNMWTHAPTLHEAIKSLTQQGERGIVNGGIERTPHIAASMTDGWKGLRRGLPQSFTDLELSAPGTASGTWIGYQLKPLLAPLTLRAKPLPLAAKAGLALGAAAVIWLGARRATAERRAARARNSSER
;
A
#
# COMPACT_ATOMS: atom_id res chain seq x y z
N MET A 1 0.23 -8.82 5.30
CA MET A 1 -0.22 -9.29 6.61
C MET A 1 -0.29 -10.81 6.72
N ARG A 2 -1.01 -11.55 5.86
CA ARG A 2 -1.06 -13.03 5.93
C ARG A 2 0.30 -13.74 6.12
N LYS A 3 1.30 -13.47 5.28
CA LYS A 3 2.67 -14.03 5.44
C LYS A 3 3.33 -13.67 6.78
N LEU A 4 2.98 -12.52 7.35
CA LEU A 4 3.48 -12.09 8.65
C LEU A 4 2.81 -12.88 9.77
N HIS A 5 1.51 -13.13 9.66
CA HIS A 5 0.77 -14.02 10.56
C HIS A 5 1.24 -15.48 10.45
N GLU A 6 1.46 -16.01 9.24
CA GLU A 6 2.06 -17.35 9.04
C GLU A 6 3.42 -17.47 9.76
N ARG A 7 4.15 -16.37 9.91
CA ARG A 7 5.45 -16.35 10.58
C ARG A 7 5.37 -16.17 12.10
N TRP A 8 4.46 -15.33 12.58
CA TRP A 8 4.44 -14.85 13.96
C TRP A 8 3.14 -15.13 14.71
N GLY A 9 2.13 -15.74 14.08
CA GLY A 9 0.79 -15.88 14.64
C GLY A 9 0.70 -16.77 15.89
N GLU A 10 1.73 -17.57 16.16
CA GLU A 10 1.85 -18.35 17.40
C GLU A 10 2.39 -17.50 18.58
N GLU A 11 3.13 -16.43 18.29
CA GLU A 11 3.76 -15.54 19.28
C GLU A 11 3.03 -14.20 19.43
N VAL A 12 2.37 -13.75 18.35
CA VAL A 12 1.76 -12.42 18.23
C VAL A 12 0.32 -12.56 17.76
N SER A 13 -0.59 -11.93 18.48
CA SER A 13 -2.00 -11.81 18.07
C SER A 13 -2.17 -10.73 17.00
N PHE A 14 -2.92 -11.05 15.95
CA PHE A 14 -3.26 -10.12 14.88
C PHE A 14 -4.76 -9.80 14.92
N VAL A 15 -5.10 -8.53 14.69
CA VAL A 15 -6.49 -8.09 14.52
C VAL A 15 -6.52 -7.04 13.43
N ASP A 16 -7.34 -7.24 12.41
CA ASP A 16 -7.71 -6.16 11.50
C ASP A 16 -8.92 -5.43 12.09
N VAL A 17 -8.94 -4.10 12.03
CA VAL A 17 -10.11 -3.30 12.42
C VAL A 17 -10.73 -2.72 11.16
N LEU A 18 -11.93 -3.17 10.81
CA LEU A 18 -12.70 -2.59 9.72
C LEU A 18 -13.19 -1.19 10.13
N ILE A 19 -12.60 -0.17 9.51
CA ILE A 19 -12.94 1.25 9.67
C ILE A 19 -13.86 1.73 8.53
N ARG A 20 -13.95 3.04 8.30
CA ARG A 20 -14.68 3.59 7.15
C ARG A 20 -14.04 3.19 5.81
N GLN A 21 -14.84 3.18 4.75
CA GLN A 21 -14.31 2.98 3.40
C GLN A 21 -13.34 4.12 3.03
N ALA A 22 -12.10 3.76 2.66
CA ALA A 22 -11.08 4.72 2.26
C ALA A 22 -11.39 5.35 0.89
N HIS A 23 -11.93 4.52 -0.03
CA HIS A 23 -12.30 4.91 -1.39
C HIS A 23 -13.70 4.40 -1.73
N PRO A 24 -14.77 5.07 -1.23
CA PRO A 24 -16.13 4.65 -1.51
C PRO A 24 -16.47 4.76 -3.00
N GLY A 25 -17.28 3.83 -3.50
CA GLY A 25 -17.79 3.82 -4.87
C GLY A 25 -19.18 3.20 -4.97
N PRO A 26 -19.79 3.11 -6.17
CA PRO A 26 -21.16 2.66 -6.36
C PRO A 26 -21.40 1.23 -5.87
N ARG A 27 -20.39 0.37 -5.97
CA ARG A 27 -20.46 -1.02 -5.49
C ARG A 27 -20.12 -1.17 -4.02
N VAL A 28 -19.41 -0.20 -3.44
CA VAL A 28 -18.94 -0.21 -2.05
C VAL A 28 -19.09 1.22 -1.51
N PRO A 29 -20.33 1.67 -1.22
CA PRO A 29 -20.60 3.04 -0.79
C PRO A 29 -20.06 3.29 0.62
N PRO A 30 -20.03 4.56 1.08
CA PRO A 30 -19.81 4.83 2.50
C PRO A 30 -20.88 4.11 3.34
N TYR A 31 -20.48 3.57 4.48
CA TYR A 31 -21.40 2.86 5.37
C TYR A 31 -22.47 3.82 5.91
N ARG A 32 -23.72 3.35 5.90
CA ARG A 32 -24.89 4.05 6.46
C ARG A 32 -25.52 3.31 7.65
N SER A 33 -24.98 2.14 7.99
CA SER A 33 -25.42 1.31 9.11
C SER A 33 -24.30 0.39 9.55
N PHE A 34 -24.32 -0.02 10.81
CA PHE A 34 -23.40 -1.03 11.34
C PHE A 34 -23.53 -2.37 10.58
N ASP A 35 -24.76 -2.78 10.24
CA ASP A 35 -25.00 -4.04 9.52
C ASP A 35 -24.32 -4.10 8.14
N GLN A 36 -24.25 -2.99 7.42
CA GLN A 36 -23.49 -2.93 6.16
C GLN A 36 -22.00 -3.17 6.40
N LYS A 37 -21.46 -2.51 7.44
CA LYS A 37 -20.05 -2.63 7.83
C LYS A 37 -19.72 -4.05 8.30
N LEU A 38 -20.59 -4.65 9.10
CA LEU A 38 -20.44 -6.03 9.57
C LEU A 38 -20.46 -7.04 8.40
N ARG A 39 -21.35 -6.86 7.41
CA ARG A 39 -21.35 -7.71 6.21
C ARG A 39 -20.04 -7.60 5.43
N ASP A 40 -19.52 -6.40 5.23
CA ASP A 40 -18.24 -6.19 4.55
C ASP A 40 -17.07 -6.78 5.36
N ALA A 41 -17.12 -6.75 6.69
CA ALA A 41 -16.14 -7.41 7.56
C ALA A 41 -16.16 -8.94 7.40
N MET A 42 -17.35 -9.54 7.29
CA MET A 42 -17.49 -10.98 7.04
C MET A 42 -16.95 -11.38 5.67
N ILE A 43 -17.23 -10.56 4.64
CA ILE A 43 -16.64 -10.75 3.30
C ILE A 43 -15.12 -10.63 3.37
N TRP A 44 -14.60 -9.64 4.11
CA TRP A 44 -13.15 -9.47 4.29
C TRP A 44 -12.51 -10.66 5.00
N GLN A 45 -13.10 -11.13 6.10
CA GLN A 45 -12.66 -12.32 6.82
C GLN A 45 -12.58 -13.54 5.88
N ALA A 46 -13.58 -13.70 5.00
CA ALA A 46 -13.64 -14.79 4.04
C ALA A 46 -12.62 -14.66 2.88
N GLU A 47 -12.06 -13.47 2.64
CA GLU A 47 -11.03 -13.22 1.61
C GLU A 47 -9.60 -13.59 2.08
N ASP A 48 -9.48 -14.64 2.90
CA ASP A 48 -8.20 -15.23 3.33
C ASP A 48 -7.43 -14.38 4.37
N VAL A 49 -8.17 -13.84 5.34
CA VAL A 49 -7.64 -13.23 6.56
C VAL A 49 -7.67 -14.30 7.67
N PRO A 50 -6.53 -14.86 8.11
CA PRO A 50 -6.50 -16.00 9.03
C PRO A 50 -6.66 -15.63 10.51
N TYR A 51 -6.87 -14.35 10.81
CA TYR A 51 -6.95 -13.80 12.16
C TYR A 51 -8.22 -12.93 12.31
N PRO A 52 -8.64 -12.57 13.54
CA PRO A 52 -9.89 -11.84 13.76
C PRO A 52 -9.99 -10.51 13.03
N VAL A 53 -11.18 -10.22 12.49
CA VAL A 53 -11.58 -8.90 11.98
C VAL A 53 -12.57 -8.28 12.97
N ALA A 54 -12.14 -7.23 13.68
CA ALA A 54 -13.01 -6.39 14.49
C ALA A 54 -13.70 -5.33 13.62
N VAL A 55 -14.85 -4.84 14.06
CA VAL A 55 -15.63 -3.83 13.34
C VAL A 55 -15.78 -2.61 14.23
N ASP A 56 -15.23 -1.48 13.78
CA ASP A 56 -15.41 -0.20 14.46
C ASP A 56 -16.87 0.27 14.32
N ASP A 57 -17.33 1.18 15.19
CA ASP A 57 -18.70 1.69 15.13
C ASP A 57 -18.97 2.53 13.85
N LEU A 58 -20.21 2.97 13.66
CA LEU A 58 -20.59 3.70 12.45
C LEU A 58 -19.93 5.08 12.41
N GLU A 59 -19.74 5.68 13.58
CA GLU A 59 -19.12 6.98 13.84
C GLU A 59 -17.59 6.96 13.62
N GLY A 60 -16.98 5.77 13.65
CA GLY A 60 -15.55 5.57 13.50
C GLY A 60 -14.76 5.93 14.76
N THR A 61 -15.29 5.65 15.96
CA THR A 61 -14.67 6.05 17.23
C THR A 61 -13.25 5.52 17.36
N VAL A 62 -13.03 4.23 17.08
CA VAL A 62 -11.67 3.65 17.12
C VAL A 62 -10.79 4.30 16.05
N HIS A 63 -11.31 4.45 14.83
CA HIS A 63 -10.57 5.07 13.73
C HIS A 63 -10.06 6.47 14.09
N GLN A 64 -10.91 7.29 14.72
CA GLN A 64 -10.57 8.65 15.13
C GLN A 64 -9.52 8.69 16.25
N VAL A 65 -9.68 7.86 17.29
CA VAL A 65 -8.73 7.78 18.40
C VAL A 65 -7.35 7.32 17.92
N TYR A 66 -7.31 6.44 16.92
CA TYR A 66 -6.08 5.95 16.28
C TYR A 66 -5.69 6.80 15.05
N GLY A 67 -6.03 8.10 15.04
CA GLY A 67 -5.43 9.09 14.12
C GLY A 67 -6.09 9.25 12.75
N GLY A 68 -7.16 8.50 12.43
CA GLY A 68 -8.01 8.78 11.27
C GLY A 68 -7.43 8.46 9.89
N LEU A 69 -6.20 7.94 9.81
CA LEU A 69 -5.57 7.52 8.56
C LEU A 69 -6.13 6.19 8.06
N ALA A 70 -6.10 6.00 6.74
CA ALA A 70 -6.43 4.71 6.14
C ALA A 70 -5.21 3.77 6.26
N ASP A 71 -5.47 2.52 6.65
CA ASP A 71 -4.46 1.44 6.74
C ASP A 71 -3.22 1.73 7.61
N PRO A 72 -3.34 2.32 8.82
CA PRO A 72 -2.24 2.32 9.79
C PRO A 72 -2.12 0.96 10.48
N SER A 73 -0.93 0.67 11.01
CA SER A 73 -0.71 -0.48 11.89
C SER A 73 -0.14 -0.03 13.24
N TYR A 74 -0.61 -0.66 14.30
CA TYR A 74 -0.15 -0.45 15.68
C TYR A 74 0.32 -1.78 16.25
N MET A 75 1.49 -1.77 16.90
CA MET A 75 1.97 -2.88 17.70
C MET A 75 1.82 -2.52 19.17
N ILE A 76 1.09 -3.36 19.88
CA ILE A 76 0.82 -3.20 21.31
C ILE A 76 1.68 -4.22 22.05
N ASP A 77 2.40 -3.78 23.07
CA ASP A 77 3.28 -4.61 23.89
C ASP A 77 2.52 -5.38 24.99
N ALA A 78 3.23 -6.24 25.72
CA ALA A 78 2.66 -7.07 26.77
C ALA A 78 2.03 -6.27 27.94
N ASP A 79 2.33 -4.98 28.06
CA ASP A 79 1.78 -4.08 29.10
C ASP A 79 0.63 -3.23 28.55
N GLY A 80 0.17 -3.48 27.31
CA GLY A 80 -0.93 -2.74 26.68
C GLY A 80 -0.54 -1.38 26.11
N ARG A 81 0.76 -1.11 25.91
CA ARG A 81 1.26 0.17 25.39
C ARG A 81 1.62 0.05 23.91
N VAL A 82 1.48 1.15 23.16
CA VAL A 82 1.92 1.19 21.77
C VAL A 82 3.45 1.17 21.72
N ALA A 83 4.02 0.03 21.32
CA ALA A 83 5.45 -0.15 21.11
C ALA A 83 5.93 0.37 19.76
N PHE A 84 5.06 0.35 18.76
CA PHE A 84 5.37 0.78 17.40
C PHE A 84 4.11 1.21 16.65
N TYR A 85 4.21 2.31 15.92
CA TYR A 85 3.19 2.82 15.02
C TYR A 85 3.75 2.90 13.60
N ASN A 86 3.03 2.35 12.64
CA ASN A 86 3.36 2.48 11.23
C ASN A 86 2.25 3.23 10.51
N MET A 87 2.58 4.39 9.95
CA MET A 87 1.62 5.29 9.32
C MET A 87 0.86 4.62 8.18
N TRP A 88 1.53 3.80 7.36
CA TRP A 88 0.90 2.93 6.36
C TRP A 88 1.45 1.51 6.49
N THR A 89 0.55 0.54 6.66
CA THR A 89 0.88 -0.85 6.88
C THR A 89 1.90 -1.37 5.87
N HIS A 90 3.04 -1.80 6.39
CA HIS A 90 4.11 -2.38 5.60
C HIS A 90 4.66 -3.61 6.33
N ALA A 91 4.21 -4.79 5.90
CA ALA A 91 4.54 -6.07 6.53
C ALA A 91 6.05 -6.29 6.76
N PRO A 92 6.95 -5.92 5.83
CA PRO A 92 8.38 -6.03 6.07
C PRO A 92 8.91 -5.16 7.20
N THR A 93 8.39 -3.94 7.39
CA THR A 93 8.74 -3.08 8.54
C THR A 93 8.21 -3.67 9.84
N LEU A 94 6.96 -4.15 9.82
CA LEU A 94 6.34 -4.80 10.98
C LEU A 94 7.09 -6.06 11.40
N HIS A 95 7.64 -6.83 10.46
CA HIS A 95 8.48 -8.00 10.75
C HIS A 95 9.71 -7.63 11.61
N GLU A 96 10.42 -6.56 11.24
CA GLU A 96 11.57 -6.10 12.02
C GLU A 96 11.13 -5.53 13.38
N ALA A 97 9.98 -4.86 13.45
CA ALA A 97 9.43 -4.35 14.71
C ALA A 97 9.07 -5.49 15.68
N ILE A 98 8.36 -6.52 15.21
CA ILE A 98 8.03 -7.71 16.00
C ILE A 98 9.31 -8.37 16.51
N LYS A 99 10.27 -8.61 15.61
CA LYS A 99 11.56 -9.22 15.98
C LYS A 99 12.28 -8.42 17.07
N SER A 100 12.35 -7.09 16.93
CA SER A 100 12.97 -6.23 17.93
C SER A 100 12.24 -6.28 19.27
N LEU A 101 10.91 -6.33 19.26
CA LEU A 101 10.10 -6.36 20.48
C LEU A 101 10.25 -7.70 21.22
N THR A 102 10.21 -8.82 20.50
CA THR A 102 10.47 -10.16 21.06
C THR A 102 11.87 -10.23 21.69
N GLN A 103 12.88 -9.67 21.02
CA GLN A 103 14.25 -9.61 21.55
C GLN A 103 14.39 -8.75 22.81
N GLN A 104 13.47 -7.82 23.04
CA GLN A 104 13.42 -6.94 24.22
C GLN A 104 12.52 -7.50 25.34
N GLY A 105 12.02 -8.74 25.23
CA GLY A 105 11.13 -9.33 26.23
C GLY A 105 9.70 -8.77 26.15
N GLU A 106 9.26 -8.47 24.92
CA GLU A 106 7.87 -8.14 24.57
C GLU A 106 7.35 -6.82 25.14
N ARG A 107 8.25 -5.92 25.56
CA ARG A 107 7.92 -4.66 26.22
C ARG A 107 8.72 -3.49 25.68
N GLY A 108 8.09 -2.32 25.65
CA GLY A 108 8.75 -1.05 25.35
C GLY A 108 8.76 -0.67 23.87
N ILE A 109 9.33 0.50 23.59
CA ILE A 109 9.34 1.11 22.27
C ILE A 109 10.48 0.52 21.42
N VAL A 110 10.16 0.09 20.20
CA VAL A 110 11.15 -0.47 19.26
C VAL A 110 11.29 0.38 18.01
N ASN A 111 12.45 0.31 17.36
CA ASN A 111 12.70 0.91 16.04
C ASN A 111 12.32 2.41 15.94
N GLY A 112 12.52 3.17 17.02
CA GLY A 112 12.18 4.59 17.10
C GLY A 112 10.69 4.88 17.28
N GLY A 113 9.86 3.84 17.46
CA GLY A 113 8.44 3.92 17.81
C GLY A 113 7.49 4.34 16.70
N ILE A 114 7.96 5.09 15.69
CA ILE A 114 7.11 5.60 14.61
C ILE A 114 7.79 5.44 13.25
N GLU A 115 7.15 4.69 12.36
CA GLU A 115 7.44 4.68 10.92
C GLU A 115 6.52 5.66 10.19
N ARG A 116 7.12 6.69 9.58
CA ARG A 116 6.41 7.74 8.83
C ARG A 116 6.54 7.59 7.32
N THR A 117 7.21 6.55 6.85
CA THR A 117 7.45 6.37 5.43
C THR A 117 6.17 5.89 4.75
N PRO A 118 5.63 6.60 3.74
CA PRO A 118 4.42 6.21 3.04
C PRO A 118 4.64 5.04 2.05
N HIS A 119 5.73 4.27 2.16
CA HIS A 119 6.06 3.07 1.36
C HIS A 119 5.56 3.06 -0.11
N ILE A 120 5.71 4.19 -0.82
CA ILE A 120 5.01 4.44 -2.10
C ILE A 120 5.23 3.34 -3.14
N ALA A 121 6.46 2.81 -3.24
CA ALA A 121 6.77 1.74 -4.17
C ALA A 121 5.98 0.45 -3.87
N ALA A 122 5.79 0.13 -2.58
CA ALA A 122 4.95 -0.98 -2.15
C ALA A 122 3.49 -0.71 -2.49
N SER A 123 2.99 0.50 -2.22
CA SER A 123 1.63 0.92 -2.56
C SER A 123 1.36 0.85 -4.06
N MET A 124 2.33 1.19 -4.91
CA MET A 124 2.23 1.05 -6.37
C MET A 124 2.14 -0.42 -6.82
N THR A 125 2.67 -1.36 -6.05
CA THR A 125 2.69 -2.78 -6.42
C THR A 125 1.46 -3.53 -5.88
N ASP A 126 1.02 -3.19 -4.67
CA ASP A 126 -0.03 -3.93 -3.94
C ASP A 126 -1.35 -3.16 -3.76
N GLY A 127 -1.33 -1.83 -3.89
CA GLY A 127 -2.47 -0.95 -3.59
C GLY A 127 -3.67 -1.14 -4.51
N TRP A 128 -3.50 -1.71 -5.70
CA TRP A 128 -4.61 -1.99 -6.63
C TRP A 128 -5.72 -2.86 -6.01
N LYS A 129 -5.37 -3.79 -5.11
CA LYS A 129 -6.35 -4.65 -4.44
C LYS A 129 -7.34 -3.87 -3.58
N GLY A 130 -6.89 -2.78 -2.96
CA GLY A 130 -7.76 -1.87 -2.21
C GLY A 130 -8.60 -1.01 -3.14
N LEU A 131 -7.97 -0.45 -4.18
CA LEU A 131 -8.64 0.44 -5.13
C LEU A 131 -9.77 -0.26 -5.91
N ARG A 132 -9.57 -1.52 -6.32
CA ARG A 132 -10.51 -2.24 -7.21
C ARG A 132 -11.94 -2.35 -6.67
N ARG A 133 -12.11 -2.31 -5.33
CA ARG A 133 -13.41 -2.41 -4.65
C ARG A 133 -14.31 -1.20 -4.92
N GLY A 134 -13.73 0.00 -4.90
CA GLY A 134 -14.46 1.26 -5.14
C GLY A 134 -14.64 1.62 -6.61
N LEU A 135 -14.27 0.74 -7.56
CA LEU A 135 -14.31 1.07 -8.98
C LEU A 135 -15.75 1.30 -9.50
N PRO A 136 -15.91 2.21 -10.48
CA PRO A 136 -14.86 3.01 -11.13
C PRO A 136 -14.39 4.25 -10.34
N GLN A 137 -15.15 4.71 -9.35
CA GLN A 137 -14.98 6.00 -8.68
C GLN A 137 -13.65 6.12 -7.97
N SER A 138 -13.22 5.08 -7.24
CA SER A 138 -11.92 5.06 -6.58
C SER A 138 -10.74 5.34 -7.52
N PHE A 139 -10.81 4.82 -8.75
CA PHE A 139 -9.79 5.09 -9.78
C PHE A 139 -9.83 6.55 -10.19
N THR A 140 -11.01 7.07 -10.53
CA THR A 140 -11.19 8.46 -10.94
C THR A 140 -10.74 9.42 -9.86
N ASP A 141 -11.17 9.22 -8.60
CA ASP A 141 -10.84 10.09 -7.49
C ASP A 141 -9.32 10.12 -7.22
N LEU A 142 -8.68 8.95 -7.23
CA LEU A 142 -7.24 8.86 -7.03
C LEU A 142 -6.47 9.53 -8.19
N GLU A 143 -6.88 9.28 -9.43
CA GLU A 143 -6.25 9.87 -10.61
C GLU A 143 -6.45 11.40 -10.67
N LEU A 144 -7.61 11.91 -10.24
CA LEU A 144 -7.86 13.35 -10.14
C LEU A 144 -7.06 14.01 -9.01
N SER A 145 -6.96 13.34 -7.85
CA SER A 145 -6.20 13.86 -6.70
C SER A 145 -4.68 13.85 -6.94
N ALA A 146 -4.18 12.83 -7.65
CA ALA A 146 -2.78 12.61 -7.92
C ALA A 146 -2.59 11.92 -9.28
N PRO A 147 -2.53 12.69 -10.39
CA PRO A 147 -2.43 12.16 -11.75
C PRO A 147 -1.33 11.11 -11.92
N GLY A 148 -1.65 10.01 -12.61
CA GLY A 148 -0.78 8.86 -12.83
C GLY A 148 -0.77 7.84 -11.69
N THR A 149 -1.35 8.12 -10.53
CA THR A 149 -1.27 7.22 -9.36
C THR A 149 -2.20 6.02 -9.50
N ALA A 150 -3.44 6.19 -9.97
CA ALA A 150 -4.36 5.07 -10.17
C ALA A 150 -3.88 4.19 -11.34
N SER A 151 -3.45 4.82 -12.42
CA SER A 151 -2.82 4.13 -13.56
C SER A 151 -1.54 3.39 -13.15
N GLY A 152 -0.68 4.03 -12.36
CA GLY A 152 0.57 3.47 -11.87
C GLY A 152 0.37 2.28 -10.94
N THR A 153 -0.58 2.35 -10.01
CA THR A 153 -0.94 1.22 -9.13
C THR A 153 -1.51 0.03 -9.91
N TRP A 154 -2.31 0.28 -10.96
CA TRP A 154 -2.79 -0.78 -11.85
C TRP A 154 -1.64 -1.46 -12.58
N ILE A 155 -0.75 -0.71 -13.24
CA ILE A 155 0.40 -1.26 -13.98
C ILE A 155 1.34 -2.00 -13.02
N GLY A 156 1.65 -1.39 -11.87
CA GLY A 156 2.51 -1.99 -10.86
C GLY A 156 1.96 -3.32 -10.35
N TYR A 157 0.65 -3.43 -10.19
CA TYR A 157 -0.01 -4.69 -9.84
C TYR A 157 0.10 -5.75 -10.95
N GLN A 158 -0.06 -5.38 -12.23
CA GLN A 158 0.14 -6.32 -13.35
C GLN A 158 1.58 -6.83 -13.44
N LEU A 159 2.55 -5.97 -13.12
CA LEU A 159 3.98 -6.28 -13.14
C LEU A 159 4.51 -6.79 -11.79
N LYS A 160 3.63 -7.10 -10.83
CA LYS A 160 4.00 -7.48 -9.46
C LYS A 160 5.05 -8.59 -9.38
N PRO A 161 5.00 -9.69 -10.17
CA PRO A 161 6.04 -10.73 -10.10
C PRO A 161 7.47 -10.21 -10.33
N LEU A 162 7.62 -9.16 -11.14
CA LEU A 162 8.90 -8.53 -11.44
C LEU A 162 9.27 -7.45 -10.42
N LEU A 163 8.29 -6.67 -9.96
CA LEU A 163 8.52 -5.51 -9.10
C LEU A 163 8.63 -5.85 -7.61
N ALA A 164 7.90 -6.87 -7.14
CA ALA A 164 7.81 -7.23 -5.73
C ALA A 164 9.16 -7.42 -5.01
N PRO A 165 10.19 -8.06 -5.61
CA PRO A 165 11.51 -8.18 -4.97
C PRO A 165 12.18 -6.83 -4.67
N LEU A 166 11.83 -5.78 -5.40
CA LEU A 166 12.37 -4.43 -5.22
C LEU A 166 11.45 -3.57 -4.34
N THR A 167 10.13 -3.69 -4.50
CA THR A 167 9.16 -2.79 -3.90
C THR A 167 8.64 -3.23 -2.53
N LEU A 168 8.67 -4.53 -2.22
CA LEU A 168 8.16 -5.10 -0.96
C LEU A 168 9.30 -5.47 0.01
N ARG A 169 10.38 -4.68 0.03
CA ARG A 169 11.57 -4.92 0.86
C ARG A 169 11.43 -4.33 2.26
N ALA A 170 11.89 -5.06 3.28
CA ALA A 170 11.99 -4.56 4.67
C ALA A 170 12.91 -3.36 4.82
N LYS A 171 14.01 -3.35 4.07
CA LYS A 171 15.03 -2.31 4.14
C LYS A 171 14.97 -1.43 2.89
N PRO A 172 15.08 -0.11 3.03
CA PRO A 172 15.16 0.79 1.89
C PRO A 172 16.37 0.41 1.02
N LEU A 173 16.25 0.65 -0.29
CA LEU A 173 17.38 0.47 -1.20
C LEU A 173 18.54 1.37 -0.76
N PRO A 174 19.79 0.87 -0.79
CA PRO A 174 20.96 1.71 -0.57
C PRO A 174 20.99 2.82 -1.63
N LEU A 175 21.58 3.97 -1.28
CA LEU A 175 21.58 5.16 -2.13
C LEU A 175 22.12 4.86 -3.54
N ALA A 176 23.16 4.04 -3.64
CA ALA A 176 23.74 3.59 -4.90
C ALA A 176 22.74 2.82 -5.79
N ALA A 177 21.92 1.94 -5.20
CA ALA A 177 20.91 1.21 -5.95
C ALA A 177 19.78 2.13 -6.43
N LYS A 178 19.38 3.11 -5.62
CA LYS A 178 18.41 4.15 -6.03
C LYS A 178 18.96 4.98 -7.20
N ALA A 179 20.23 5.40 -7.14
CA ALA A 179 20.89 6.14 -8.20
C ALA A 179 20.97 5.32 -9.50
N GLY A 180 21.34 4.03 -9.42
CA GLY A 180 21.36 3.14 -10.57
C GLY A 180 20.00 3.00 -11.26
N LEU A 181 18.92 2.83 -10.48
CA LEU A 181 17.57 2.78 -11.01
C LEU A 181 17.15 4.10 -11.66
N ALA A 182 17.46 5.24 -11.04
CA ALA A 182 17.15 6.56 -11.58
C ALA A 182 17.87 6.82 -12.92
N LEU A 183 19.15 6.47 -13.01
CA LEU A 183 19.92 6.57 -14.25
C LEU A 183 19.38 5.64 -15.33
N GLY A 184 19.01 4.41 -14.98
CA GLY A 184 18.38 3.47 -15.90
C GLY A 184 17.05 4.00 -16.46
N ALA A 185 16.17 4.52 -15.59
CA ALA A 185 14.91 5.11 -16.01
C ALA A 185 15.12 6.34 -16.93
N ALA A 186 16.06 7.22 -16.58
CA ALA A 186 16.42 8.38 -17.40
C ALA A 186 16.94 7.95 -18.79
N ALA A 187 17.76 6.90 -18.85
CA ALA A 187 18.27 6.36 -20.11
C ALA A 187 17.15 5.81 -21.00
N VAL A 188 16.18 5.08 -20.43
CA VAL A 188 15.01 4.57 -21.17
C VAL A 188 14.16 5.72 -21.72
N ILE A 189 13.86 6.74 -20.89
CA ILE A 189 13.11 7.92 -21.32
C ILE A 189 13.84 8.65 -22.45
N TRP A 190 15.14 8.84 -22.31
CA TRP A 190 15.96 9.52 -23.32
C TRP A 190 16.00 8.75 -24.64
N LEU A 191 16.18 7.43 -24.60
CA LEU A 191 16.14 6.57 -25.80
C LEU A 191 14.77 6.61 -26.48
N GLY A 192 13.68 6.56 -25.71
CA GLY A 192 12.31 6.67 -26.22
C GLY A 192 12.04 8.01 -26.90
N ALA A 193 12.45 9.11 -26.27
CA ALA A 193 12.33 10.45 -26.83
C ALA A 193 13.12 10.62 -28.13
N ARG A 194 14.35 10.09 -28.19
CA ARG A 194 15.16 10.09 -29.41
C ARG A 194 14.49 9.33 -30.55
N ARG A 195 13.94 8.15 -30.26
CA ARG A 195 13.23 7.33 -31.25
C ARG A 195 11.99 8.04 -31.80
N ALA A 196 11.14 8.58 -30.92
CA ALA A 196 9.96 9.34 -31.33
C ALA A 196 10.32 10.58 -32.17
N THR A 197 11.41 11.27 -31.83
CA THR A 197 11.90 12.43 -32.60
C THR A 197 12.38 12.02 -33.98
N ALA A 198 13.10 10.90 -34.09
CA ALA A 198 13.55 10.35 -35.37
C ALA A 198 12.37 9.92 -36.25
N GLU A 199 11.38 9.25 -35.68
CA GLU A 199 10.16 8.83 -36.39
C GLU A 199 9.36 10.04 -36.91
N ARG A 200 9.21 11.10 -36.10
CA ARG A 200 8.57 12.37 -36.54
C ARG A 200 9.32 13.06 -37.66
N ARG A 201 10.67 13.06 -37.63
CA ARG A 201 11.50 13.63 -38.71
C ARG A 201 11.35 12.83 -40.01
N ALA A 202 11.36 11.50 -39.93
CA ALA A 202 11.16 10.63 -41.08
C ALA A 202 9.75 10.76 -41.68
N ALA A 203 8.71 10.93 -40.85
CA ALA A 203 7.34 11.18 -41.31
C ALA A 203 7.21 12.55 -42.01
N ARG A 204 7.82 13.61 -41.48
CA ARG A 204 7.83 14.93 -42.13
C ARG A 204 8.56 14.91 -43.48
N ALA A 205 9.69 14.20 -43.57
CA ALA A 205 10.45 14.08 -44.81
C ALA A 205 9.68 13.36 -45.92
N ARG A 206 8.89 12.32 -45.58
CA ARG A 206 8.00 11.62 -46.53
C ARG A 206 6.86 12.52 -47.03
N ASN A 207 6.21 13.27 -46.14
CA ASN A 207 5.14 14.19 -46.53
C ASN A 207 5.62 15.38 -47.38
N SER A 208 6.91 15.73 -47.32
CA SER A 208 7.51 16.77 -48.17
C SER A 208 7.98 16.27 -49.53
N SER A 209 8.14 14.95 -49.74
CA SER A 209 8.51 14.37 -51.04
C SER A 209 7.30 13.99 -51.92
N GLU A 210 6.08 14.05 -51.37
CA GLU A 210 4.82 13.79 -52.07
C GLU A 210 4.08 15.07 -52.50
N ARG A 211 4.69 16.25 -52.31
CA ARG A 211 4.22 17.56 -52.80
C ARG A 211 5.17 18.11 -53.83
#